data_AF-A0A1B8D9J9-F1
#
_entry.id   AF-A0A1B8D9J9-F1
#
_cell.length_a   1.000
_cell.length_b   1.000
_cell.length_c   1.000
_cell.angle_alpha   90.00
_cell.angle_beta   90.00
_cell.angle_gamma   90.00
#
_symmetry.space_group_name_H-M   'P 1'
#
loop_
_entity.id
_entity.type
_entity.pdbx_description
1 polymer ?
#
loop_
_entity_poly.entity_id
_entity_poly.type
_entity_poly.pdbx_seq_one_letter_code
_entity_poly.pdbx_strand_id
1 'polypeptide(L)'
;MGFTPIIIGVGDVRNKAAQHFVEPVDLMLEAIRLSLIDCNLSPLNSQRLQSDIDSIDVVACSTWPYHDLPGLVSERLGVDAKHKHYTPSMGNQPVKLLNDMARRIVTGESKVALMTGGETLASLRKLEKVKNFPPPTWTKPGQDINALYSPNGVDLPDGKWCSLLNLTLD
;
A
#
# COMPACT_ATOMS: atom_id res chain seq x y z
N MET A 1 28.68 1.96 14.29
CA MET A 1 27.68 1.34 15.17
C MET A 1 26.36 1.46 14.42
N GLY A 2 25.69 0.36 14.05
CA GLY A 2 24.43 0.39 13.29
C GLY A 2 23.23 0.39 14.23
N PHE A 3 22.07 0.86 13.74
CA PHE A 3 20.82 0.73 14.50
C PHE A 3 20.23 -0.67 14.34
N THR A 4 19.50 -1.14 15.35
CA THR A 4 18.75 -2.40 15.27
C THR A 4 17.33 -2.11 14.78
N PRO A 5 16.91 -2.59 13.59
CA PRO A 5 15.55 -2.40 13.11
C PRO A 5 14.57 -3.25 13.94
N ILE A 6 13.44 -2.66 14.28
CA ILE A 6 12.34 -3.31 15.00
C ILE A 6 11.01 -2.97 14.33
N ILE A 7 10.08 -3.92 14.31
CA ILE A 7 8.69 -3.65 13.91
C ILE A 7 7.94 -3.23 15.17
N ILE A 8 7.31 -2.07 15.12
CA ILE A 8 6.65 -1.46 16.30
C ILE A 8 5.12 -1.42 16.21
N GLY A 9 4.55 -1.66 15.02
CA GLY A 9 3.11 -1.71 14.82
C GLY A 9 2.76 -2.32 13.47
N VAL A 10 1.64 -3.05 13.43
CA VAL A 10 1.10 -3.70 12.24
C VAL A 10 -0.39 -3.38 12.14
N GLY A 11 -0.88 -3.18 10.92
CA GLY A 11 -2.30 -2.91 10.66
C GLY A 11 -2.77 -3.58 9.38
N ASP A 12 -4.00 -4.08 9.40
CA ASP A 12 -4.63 -4.75 8.28
C ASP A 12 -6.12 -4.39 8.20
N VAL A 13 -6.65 -4.27 6.99
CA VAL A 13 -8.01 -3.79 6.72
C VAL A 13 -8.62 -4.58 5.58
N ARG A 14 -9.82 -5.11 5.85
CA ARG A 14 -10.63 -5.80 4.85
C ARG A 14 -11.97 -5.12 4.64
N ASN A 15 -12.25 -4.69 3.40
CA ASN A 15 -13.59 -4.25 3.00
C ASN A 15 -14.51 -5.45 2.72
N LYS A 16 -15.07 -6.05 3.79
CA LYS A 16 -15.99 -7.19 3.68
C LYS A 16 -17.26 -6.78 2.91
N ALA A 17 -17.64 -7.61 1.93
CA ALA A 17 -18.83 -7.48 1.09
C ALA A 17 -18.90 -6.24 0.17
N ALA A 18 -17.83 -5.46 0.02
CA ALA A 18 -17.81 -4.24 -0.81
C ALA A 18 -19.07 -3.38 -0.58
N GLN A 19 -19.47 -3.24 0.68
CA GLN A 19 -20.68 -2.51 1.06
C GLN A 19 -20.59 -1.06 0.57
N HIS A 20 -19.37 -0.51 0.63
CA HIS A 20 -18.98 0.75 0.03
C HIS A 20 -17.86 0.54 -0.99
N PHE A 21 -17.83 1.39 -2.02
CA PHE A 21 -16.77 1.43 -3.02
C PHE A 21 -15.57 2.16 -2.41
N VAL A 22 -14.48 1.44 -2.15
CA VAL A 22 -13.31 1.99 -1.46
C VAL A 22 -12.14 2.04 -2.44
N GLU A 23 -11.45 3.19 -2.47
CA GLU A 23 -10.24 3.38 -3.27
C GLU A 23 -9.07 2.59 -2.62
N PRO A 24 -8.15 1.98 -3.39
CA PRO A 24 -7.03 1.23 -2.80
C PRO A 24 -6.19 2.04 -1.80
N VAL A 25 -5.93 3.32 -2.08
CA VAL A 25 -5.16 4.19 -1.18
C VAL A 25 -5.90 4.46 0.13
N ASP A 26 -7.23 4.47 0.14
CA ASP A 26 -8.01 4.65 1.37
C ASP A 26 -7.85 3.44 2.29
N LEU A 27 -7.82 2.21 1.74
CA LEU A 27 -7.52 1.01 2.53
C LEU A 27 -6.11 1.04 3.09
N MET A 28 -5.13 1.47 2.28
CA MET A 28 -3.74 1.60 2.72
C MET A 28 -3.65 2.59 3.90
N LEU A 29 -4.31 3.75 3.81
CA LEU A 29 -4.30 4.75 4.87
C LEU A 29 -4.95 4.26 6.16
N GLU A 30 -6.05 3.52 6.04
CA GLU A 30 -6.69 2.91 7.21
C GLU A 30 -5.79 1.84 7.84
N ALA A 31 -5.10 1.02 7.05
CA ALA A 31 -4.14 0.04 7.56
C ALA A 31 -2.97 0.73 8.28
N ILE A 32 -2.47 1.84 7.74
CA ILE A 32 -1.43 2.66 8.38
C ILE A 32 -1.95 3.21 9.70
N ARG A 33 -3.18 3.75 9.74
CA ARG A 33 -3.82 4.24 10.97
C ARG A 33 -3.91 3.15 12.03
N LEU A 34 -4.30 1.92 11.65
CA LEU A 34 -4.34 0.78 12.55
C LEU A 34 -2.94 0.39 13.06
N SER A 35 -1.91 0.43 12.21
CA SER A 35 -0.53 0.17 12.66
C SER A 35 -0.03 1.19 13.68
N LEU A 36 -0.42 2.47 13.55
CA LEU A 36 -0.08 3.52 14.52
C LEU A 36 -0.79 3.34 15.86
N ILE A 37 -1.97 2.72 15.86
CA ILE A 37 -2.69 2.34 17.08
C ILE A 37 -2.04 1.13 17.75
N ASP A 38 -1.62 0.14 16.94
CA ASP A 38 -0.95 -1.07 17.43
C ASP A 38 0.38 -0.77 18.17
N CYS A 39 1.04 0.34 17.83
CA CYS A 39 2.18 0.86 18.59
C CYS A 39 1.88 1.16 20.08
N ASN A 40 0.60 1.27 20.46
CA ASN A 40 0.13 1.53 21.83
C ASN A 40 0.80 2.75 22.50
N LEU A 41 0.99 3.82 21.72
CA LEU A 41 1.58 5.07 22.17
C LEU A 41 0.51 6.06 22.65
N SER A 42 0.91 7.01 23.51
CA SER A 42 0.05 8.16 23.81
C SER A 42 -0.24 8.96 22.54
N PRO A 43 -1.35 9.73 22.48
CA PRO A 43 -1.70 10.52 21.28
C PRO A 43 -0.56 11.43 20.80
N LEU A 44 0.15 12.08 21.72
CA LEU A 44 1.30 12.93 21.40
C LEU A 44 2.46 12.15 20.78
N ASN A 45 2.77 10.96 21.31
CA ASN A 45 3.86 10.12 20.80
C ASN A 45 3.49 9.46 19.47
N SER A 46 2.21 9.10 19.27
CA SER A 46 1.69 8.60 18.00
C SER A 46 1.81 9.66 16.90
N GLN A 47 1.40 10.90 17.19
CA GLN A 47 1.55 12.03 16.27
C GLN A 47 3.03 12.29 15.93
N ARG A 48 3.91 12.26 16.94
CA ARG A 48 5.35 12.42 16.73
C ARG A 48 5.94 11.29 15.88
N LEU A 49 5.52 10.04 16.14
CA LEU A 49 5.95 8.89 15.35
C LEU A 49 5.53 9.06 13.89
N GLN A 50 4.28 9.47 13.64
CA GLN A 50 3.79 9.75 12.29
C GLN A 50 4.60 10.86 11.61
N SER A 51 4.88 11.98 12.30
CA SER A 51 5.68 13.07 11.72
C SER A 51 7.15 12.69 11.47
N ASP A 52 7.67 11.70 12.20
CA ASP A 52 9.04 11.20 12.05
C ASP A 52 9.18 10.22 10.87
N ILE A 53 8.08 9.80 10.20
CA ILE A 53 8.13 8.92 9.02
C ILE A 53 8.92 9.58 7.90
N ASP A 54 10.09 9.01 7.58
CA ASP A 54 11.05 9.55 6.61
C ASP A 54 11.23 8.68 5.36
N SER A 55 10.67 7.46 5.37
CA SER A 55 10.72 6.49 4.28
C SER A 55 9.35 5.85 4.08
N ILE A 56 8.82 5.86 2.86
CA ILE A 56 7.57 5.21 2.48
C ILE A 56 7.83 4.26 1.29
N ASP A 57 7.47 3.00 1.47
CA ASP A 57 7.55 1.98 0.43
C ASP A 57 6.15 1.38 0.17
N VAL A 58 5.69 1.41 -1.07
CA VAL A 58 4.35 0.94 -1.44
C VAL A 58 4.45 -0.25 -2.38
N VAL A 59 3.81 -1.35 -2.01
CA VAL A 59 3.63 -2.52 -2.88
C VAL A 59 2.70 -2.17 -4.02
N ALA A 60 3.03 -2.66 -5.21
CA ALA A 60 2.28 -2.46 -6.44
C ALA A 60 0.78 -2.77 -6.24
N CYS A 61 -0.07 -1.81 -6.60
CA CYS A 61 -1.51 -1.97 -6.66
C CYS A 61 -1.91 -2.19 -8.13
N SER A 62 -2.53 -3.34 -8.41
CA SER A 62 -2.98 -3.71 -9.75
C SER A 62 -4.41 -3.25 -10.03
N THR A 63 -5.13 -2.76 -9.02
CA THR A 63 -6.53 -2.31 -9.14
C THR A 63 -6.68 -0.89 -9.71
N TRP A 64 -5.73 0.03 -9.45
CA TRP A 64 -5.88 1.44 -9.85
C TRP A 64 -4.54 2.07 -10.29
N PRO A 65 -4.46 2.70 -11.49
CA PRO A 65 -3.22 3.29 -12.00
C PRO A 65 -2.98 4.67 -11.39
N TYR A 66 -2.36 4.75 -10.22
CA TYR A 66 -1.94 6.03 -9.66
C TYR A 66 -0.78 6.65 -10.44
N HIS A 67 -0.74 7.99 -10.52
CA HIS A 67 0.42 8.70 -11.05
C HIS A 67 1.65 8.58 -10.13
N ASP A 68 1.45 8.84 -8.84
CA ASP A 68 2.47 8.69 -7.78
C ASP A 68 1.78 8.25 -6.48
N LEU A 69 1.67 6.93 -6.28
CA LEU A 69 1.00 6.38 -5.10
C LEU A 69 1.79 6.64 -3.80
N PRO A 70 3.11 6.41 -3.72
CA PRO A 70 3.89 6.79 -2.53
C PRO A 70 3.79 8.28 -2.20
N GLY A 71 3.83 9.15 -3.21
CA GLY A 71 3.63 10.60 -3.04
C GLY A 71 2.26 10.93 -2.47
N LEU A 72 1.20 10.32 -3.02
CA LEU A 72 -0.17 10.48 -2.53
C LEU A 72 -0.34 10.01 -1.08
N VAL A 73 0.27 8.87 -0.71
CA VAL A 73 0.25 8.38 0.68
C VAL A 73 0.97 9.36 1.60
N SER A 74 2.15 9.85 1.19
CA SER A 74 2.91 10.87 1.93
C SER A 74 2.07 12.14 2.17
N GLU A 75 1.43 12.65 1.13
CA GLU A 75 0.57 13.83 1.18
C GLU A 75 -0.61 13.62 2.14
N ARG A 76 -1.35 12.52 1.98
CA ARG A 76 -2.55 12.23 2.79
C ARG A 76 -2.23 11.94 4.26
N LEU A 77 -1.01 11.46 4.56
CA LEU A 77 -0.51 11.31 5.93
C LEU A 77 0.01 12.63 6.53
N GLY A 78 0.20 13.68 5.71
CA GLY A 78 0.80 14.94 6.16
C GLY A 78 2.28 14.81 6.52
N VAL A 79 3.01 13.91 5.86
CA VAL A 79 4.43 13.66 6.09
C VAL A 79 5.25 13.99 4.85
N ASP A 80 6.47 14.48 5.04
CA ASP A 80 7.43 14.72 3.95
C ASP A 80 8.52 13.66 3.96
N ALA A 81 8.16 12.45 3.50
CA ALA A 81 9.09 11.34 3.44
C ALA A 81 10.18 11.61 2.39
N LYS A 82 11.45 11.47 2.79
CA LYS A 82 12.61 11.67 1.91
C LYS A 82 12.77 10.53 0.92
N HIS A 83 12.49 9.31 1.37
CA HIS A 83 12.47 8.12 0.53
C HIS A 83 11.02 7.76 0.19
N LYS A 84 10.72 7.64 -1.09
CA LYS A 84 9.43 7.19 -1.61
C LYS A 84 9.69 6.15 -2.70
N HIS A 85 9.18 4.95 -2.53
CA HIS A 85 9.40 3.87 -3.48
C HIS A 85 8.10 3.13 -3.80
N TYR A 86 7.91 2.83 -5.09
CA TYR A 86 6.82 2.01 -5.59
C TYR A 86 7.40 0.77 -6.27
N THR A 87 6.88 -0.40 -5.93
CA THR A 87 7.45 -1.65 -6.44
C THR A 87 6.95 -2.00 -7.84
N PRO A 88 7.70 -2.83 -8.61
CA PRO A 88 7.09 -3.60 -9.69
C PRO A 88 6.06 -4.61 -9.15
N SER A 89 5.13 -5.08 -9.98
CA SER A 89 4.14 -6.11 -9.61
C SER A 89 4.78 -7.50 -9.57
N MET A 90 5.28 -7.92 -8.40
CA MET A 90 5.84 -9.25 -8.17
C MET A 90 5.53 -9.74 -6.73
N GLY A 91 5.27 -11.03 -6.56
CA GLY A 91 4.82 -11.59 -5.27
C GLY A 91 5.88 -11.56 -4.15
N ASN A 92 7.16 -11.44 -4.48
CA ASN A 92 8.26 -11.38 -3.51
C ASN A 92 8.50 -9.97 -2.94
N GLN A 93 7.81 -8.95 -3.47
CA GLN A 93 8.06 -7.55 -3.13
C GLN A 93 7.83 -7.22 -1.65
N PRO A 94 6.81 -7.78 -0.96
CA PRO A 94 6.61 -7.51 0.47
C PRO A 94 7.85 -7.81 1.32
N VAL A 95 8.41 -9.01 1.15
CA VAL A 95 9.60 -9.45 1.91
C VAL A 95 10.84 -8.67 1.49
N LYS A 96 10.97 -8.36 0.20
CA LYS A 96 12.10 -7.57 -0.31
C LYS A 96 12.12 -6.17 0.31
N LEU A 97 10.99 -5.47 0.32
CA LEU A 97 10.91 -4.14 0.90
C LEU A 97 11.20 -4.14 2.40
N LEU A 98 10.68 -5.10 3.15
CA LEU A 98 10.99 -5.23 4.57
C LEU A 98 12.50 -5.32 4.82
N ASN A 99 13.20 -6.13 4.02
CA ASN A 99 14.66 -6.24 4.08
C ASN A 99 15.38 -4.94 3.69
N ASP A 100 14.89 -4.24 2.65
CA ASP A 100 15.47 -2.97 2.21
C ASP A 100 15.26 -1.84 3.24
N MET A 101 14.10 -1.79 3.89
CA MET A 101 13.81 -0.86 5.00
C MET A 101 14.70 -1.15 6.20
N ALA A 102 14.84 -2.42 6.59
CA ALA A 102 15.72 -2.83 7.67
C ALA A 102 17.17 -2.40 7.39
N ARG A 103 17.64 -2.55 6.14
CA ARG A 103 18.96 -2.07 5.71
C ARG A 103 19.10 -0.55 5.89
N ARG A 104 18.13 0.25 5.45
CA ARG A 104 18.14 1.72 5.62
C ARG A 104 18.20 2.13 7.08
N ILE A 105 17.50 1.41 7.96
CA ILE A 105 17.56 1.65 9.41
C ILE A 105 18.95 1.30 9.95
N VAL A 106 19.49 0.13 9.62
CA VAL A 106 20.82 -0.30 10.09
C VAL A 106 21.91 0.72 9.71
N THR A 107 21.85 1.28 8.50
CA THR A 107 22.82 2.27 8.00
C THR A 107 22.55 3.70 8.49
N GLY A 108 21.39 3.95 9.11
CA GLY A 108 20.97 5.28 9.57
C GLY A 108 20.44 6.19 8.47
N GLU A 109 20.15 5.65 7.29
CA GLU A 109 19.50 6.37 6.18
C GLU A 109 18.03 6.69 6.46
N SER A 110 17.37 5.89 7.31
CA SER A 110 16.00 6.08 7.76
C SER A 110 15.89 5.79 9.25
N LYS A 111 15.08 6.59 9.96
CA LYS A 111 14.77 6.38 11.37
C LYS A 111 13.40 5.72 11.55
N VAL A 112 12.42 6.12 10.75
CA VAL A 112 11.07 5.58 10.77
C VAL A 112 10.63 5.30 9.34
N ALA A 113 10.61 4.02 8.99
CA ALA A 113 10.19 3.54 7.69
C ALA A 113 8.78 2.94 7.76
N LEU A 114 7.95 3.27 6.78
CA LEU A 114 6.60 2.77 6.61
C LEU A 114 6.49 1.98 5.31
N MET A 115 5.78 0.85 5.37
CA MET A 115 5.41 0.07 4.20
C MET A 115 3.90 -0.18 4.17
N THR A 116 3.31 -0.12 2.98
CA THR A 116 1.89 -0.43 2.78
C THR A 116 1.62 -1.06 1.42
N GLY A 117 0.41 -1.59 1.24
CA GLY A 117 -0.09 -2.21 0.03
C GLY A 117 -1.60 -2.41 0.15
N GLY A 118 -2.30 -2.61 -0.97
CA GLY A 118 -3.75 -2.73 -0.95
C GLY A 118 -4.35 -2.92 -2.34
N GLU A 119 -5.43 -3.70 -2.39
CA GLU A 119 -6.15 -4.04 -3.61
C GLU A 119 -7.66 -3.91 -3.36
N THR A 120 -8.41 -3.39 -4.34
CA THR A 120 -9.88 -3.21 -4.22
C THR A 120 -10.65 -3.73 -5.43
N LEU A 121 -10.18 -4.84 -6.01
CA LEU A 121 -10.77 -5.48 -7.20
C LEU A 121 -12.29 -5.71 -7.07
N ALA A 122 -12.78 -6.08 -5.88
CA ALA A 122 -14.21 -6.27 -5.63
C ALA A 122 -15.01 -4.95 -5.75
N SER A 123 -14.47 -3.84 -5.25
CA SER A 123 -15.08 -2.52 -5.39
C SER A 123 -15.08 -2.08 -6.86
N LEU A 124 -13.97 -2.27 -7.57
CA LEU A 124 -13.83 -1.96 -8.99
C LEU A 124 -14.89 -2.70 -9.84
N ARG A 125 -14.97 -4.03 -9.69
CA ARG A 125 -15.95 -4.88 -10.38
C ARG A 125 -17.40 -4.47 -10.10
N LYS A 126 -17.70 -4.00 -8.89
CA LYS A 126 -19.06 -3.58 -8.53
C LYS A 126 -19.39 -2.21 -9.12
N LEU A 127 -18.44 -1.28 -9.18
CA LEU A 127 -18.58 0.04 -9.81
C LEU A 127 -18.89 -0.07 -11.31
N GLU A 128 -18.19 -0.96 -11.99
CA GLU A 128 -18.43 -1.25 -13.41
C GLU A 128 -19.85 -1.74 -13.66
N LYS A 129 -20.33 -2.70 -12.84
CA LYS A 129 -21.68 -3.24 -12.95
C LYS A 129 -22.76 -2.18 -12.76
N VAL A 130 -22.53 -1.18 -11.90
CA VAL A 130 -23.46 -0.08 -11.68
C VAL A 130 -23.24 1.12 -12.63
N LYS A 131 -22.38 0.98 -13.64
CA LYS A 131 -22.03 2.01 -14.65
C LYS A 131 -21.59 3.35 -14.06
N ASN A 132 -21.00 3.35 -12.87
CA ASN A 132 -20.52 4.55 -12.18
C ASN A 132 -18.99 4.64 -12.21
N PHE A 133 -18.42 4.38 -13.38
CA PHE A 133 -16.98 4.21 -13.60
C PHE A 133 -16.44 5.26 -14.59
N PRO A 134 -15.26 5.89 -14.33
CA PRO A 134 -14.50 5.85 -13.08
C PRO A 134 -15.20 6.61 -11.95
N PRO A 135 -14.96 6.28 -10.67
CA PRO A 135 -15.62 6.96 -9.55
C PRO A 135 -15.18 8.43 -9.46
N PRO A 136 -16.11 9.39 -9.32
CA PRO A 136 -15.76 10.81 -9.32
C PRO A 136 -14.95 11.26 -8.10
N THR A 137 -15.01 10.51 -7.00
CA THR A 137 -14.33 10.83 -5.74
C THR A 137 -12.95 10.17 -5.61
N TRP A 138 -12.59 9.25 -6.52
CA TRP A 138 -11.28 8.60 -6.47
C TRP A 138 -10.20 9.48 -7.09
N THR A 139 -8.96 9.23 -6.70
CA THR A 139 -7.81 9.92 -7.27
C THR A 139 -7.78 9.70 -8.78
N LYS A 140 -7.54 10.78 -9.53
CA LYS A 140 -7.45 10.70 -10.99
C LYS A 140 -6.36 9.70 -11.38
N PRO A 141 -6.67 8.75 -12.28
CA PRO A 141 -5.68 7.79 -12.74
C PRO A 141 -4.58 8.51 -13.53
N GLY A 142 -3.33 8.07 -13.33
CA GLY A 142 -2.16 8.55 -14.06
C GLY A 142 -1.94 7.87 -15.40
N GLN A 143 -2.67 6.79 -15.69
CA GLN A 143 -2.65 6.04 -16.94
C GLN A 143 -4.06 5.62 -17.34
N ASP A 144 -4.23 5.09 -18.56
CA ASP A 144 -5.50 4.51 -18.98
C ASP A 144 -5.86 3.30 -18.10
N ILE A 145 -7.01 3.40 -17.43
CA ILE A 145 -7.67 2.36 -16.64
C ILE A 145 -7.75 1.00 -17.37
N ASN A 146 -7.94 1.01 -18.69
CA ASN A 146 -8.13 -0.19 -19.50
C ASN A 146 -6.82 -0.97 -19.71
N ALA A 147 -5.66 -0.35 -19.44
CA ALA A 147 -4.37 -1.00 -19.56
C ALA A 147 -4.03 -1.89 -18.34
N LEU A 148 -4.67 -1.67 -17.18
CA LEU A 148 -4.47 -2.47 -15.97
C LEU A 148 -5.59 -3.49 -15.72
N TYR A 149 -6.80 -3.19 -16.18
CA TYR A 149 -7.96 -4.03 -15.96
C TYR A 149 -8.70 -4.27 -17.29
N SER A 150 -8.74 -5.53 -17.72
CA SER A 150 -9.61 -5.98 -18.81
C SER A 150 -10.78 -6.79 -18.24
N PRO A 151 -12.04 -6.31 -18.32
CA PRO A 151 -13.20 -6.98 -17.73
C PRO A 151 -13.45 -8.39 -18.29
N ASN A 152 -12.89 -8.69 -19.47
CA ASN A 152 -13.03 -9.97 -20.18
C ASN A 152 -11.68 -10.61 -20.55
N GLY A 153 -10.55 -10.05 -20.09
CA GLY A 153 -9.22 -10.56 -20.39
C GLY A 153 -8.86 -11.71 -19.46
N VAL A 154 -9.09 -12.95 -19.91
CA VAL A 154 -8.43 -14.12 -19.32
C VAL A 154 -7.05 -14.21 -19.95
N ASP A 155 -6.12 -13.36 -19.53
CA ASP A 155 -4.69 -13.57 -19.81
C ASP A 155 -4.04 -14.08 -18.53
N LEU A 156 -4.23 -15.38 -18.28
CA LEU A 156 -3.31 -16.15 -17.47
C LEU A 156 -2.07 -16.37 -18.34
N PRO A 157 -0.87 -15.90 -17.95
CA PRO A 157 0.34 -16.20 -18.70
C PRO A 157 0.60 -17.70 -18.68
N ASP A 158 0.65 -18.31 -19.86
CA ASP A 158 1.13 -19.67 -20.04
C ASP A 158 2.58 -19.78 -19.56
N GLY A 159 2.82 -20.40 -18.40
CA GLY A 159 4.14 -20.96 -18.09
C GLY A 159 4.61 -20.90 -16.63
N LYS A 160 4.71 -22.11 -16.04
CA LYS A 160 5.53 -22.52 -14.89
C LYS A 160 5.20 -21.86 -13.53
N TRP A 161 4.25 -22.50 -12.84
CA TRP A 161 4.03 -22.32 -11.40
C TRP A 161 5.13 -23.00 -10.59
N CYS A 162 5.93 -22.21 -9.87
CA CYS A 162 6.67 -22.67 -8.69
C CYS A 162 5.84 -22.33 -7.45
N SER A 163 5.73 -23.28 -6.53
CA SER A 163 4.85 -23.32 -5.37
C SER A 163 5.22 -22.35 -4.21
N LEU A 164 4.19 -21.99 -3.41
CA LEU A 164 4.19 -21.32 -2.07
C LEU A 164 4.75 -19.87 -2.01
N LEU A 165 4.26 -18.90 -1.21
CA LEU A 165 3.41 -18.83 -0.01
C LEU A 165 2.72 -17.43 -0.04
N ASN A 166 1.40 -17.34 0.16
CA ASN A 166 0.65 -16.07 0.16
C ASN A 166 0.77 -15.39 1.54
N LEU A 167 1.21 -14.14 1.58
CA LEU A 167 1.01 -13.22 2.71
C LEU A 167 0.18 -12.04 2.19
N THR A 168 -1.05 -12.34 1.83
CA THR A 168 -2.14 -11.37 1.84
C THR A 168 -3.01 -11.82 3.01
N LEU A 169 -3.13 -11.01 4.05
CA LEU A 169 -4.17 -11.26 5.04
C LEU A 169 -5.49 -10.90 4.34
N ASP A 170 -6.31 -11.92 4.10
CA ASP A 170 -7.56 -11.85 3.34
C ASP A 170 -8.64 -11.02 4.02
#